data_AF-A0A9E1NMT4-F1
#
_entry.id   AF-A0A9E1NMT4-F1
#
_cell.length_a   1.000
_cell.length_b   1.000
_cell.length_c   1.000
_cell.angle_alpha   90.00
_cell.angle_beta   90.00
_cell.angle_gamma   90.00
#
_symmetry.space_group_name_H-M   'P 1'
#
loop_
_entity.id
_entity.type
_entity.pdbx_description
1 polymer ?
#
loop_
_entity_poly.entity_id
_entity_poly.type
_entity_poly.pdbx_seq_one_letter_code
_entity_poly.pdbx_strand_id
1 'polypeptide(L)'
;MKTIAPGGVVANNDVFVEVTGAITDGTMGEAITVLNALDTSAVAIGEDVIFFVNDGTNGYLYLLTQVSTADTIAAQDLTLIGQVTGVTNVADGDFVAF
;
A
#
# COMPACT_ATOMS: atom_id res chain seq x y z
N MET A 1 12.90 1.92 -1.90
CA MET A 1 11.43 1.91 -2.04
C MET A 1 11.07 0.97 -3.18
N LYS A 2 9.87 0.39 -3.23
CA LYS A 2 9.46 -0.48 -4.34
C LYS A 2 8.20 0.06 -5.01
N THR A 3 8.20 0.14 -6.34
CA THR A 3 7.03 0.53 -7.13
C THR A 3 6.44 -0.70 -7.83
N ILE A 4 5.15 -0.94 -7.66
CA ILE A 4 4.47 -2.18 -8.07
C ILE A 4 3.15 -1.84 -8.78
N ALA A 5 2.84 -2.53 -9.87
CA ALA A 5 1.53 -2.43 -10.51
C ALA A 5 0.49 -3.35 -9.84
N PRO A 6 -0.82 -3.09 -9.96
CA PRO A 6 -1.85 -4.05 -9.52
C PRO A 6 -1.58 -5.45 -10.10
N GLY A 7 -1.68 -6.50 -9.30
CA GLY A 7 -1.25 -7.85 -9.68
C GLY A 7 0.21 -8.19 -9.35
N GLY A 8 1.01 -7.22 -8.88
CA GLY A 8 2.40 -7.45 -8.52
C GLY A 8 2.60 -8.01 -7.10
N VAL A 9 3.82 -8.45 -6.82
CA VAL A 9 4.16 -9.19 -5.59
C VAL A 9 4.79 -8.25 -4.54
N VAL A 10 4.17 -8.20 -3.36
CA VAL A 10 4.75 -7.64 -2.14
C VAL A 10 5.59 -8.73 -1.48
N ALA A 11 6.89 -8.50 -1.39
CA ALA A 11 7.82 -9.46 -0.82
C ALA A 11 7.94 -9.28 0.70
N ASN A 12 8.43 -10.30 1.39
CA ASN A 12 8.78 -10.17 2.80
C ASN A 12 9.80 -9.04 3.00
N ASN A 13 9.64 -8.27 4.08
CA ASN A 13 10.44 -7.08 4.43
C ASN A 13 10.28 -5.88 3.48
N ASP A 14 9.32 -5.88 2.54
CA ASP A 14 8.96 -4.66 1.80
C ASP A 14 8.26 -3.68 2.76
N VAL A 15 8.97 -2.69 3.28
CA VAL A 15 8.40 -1.72 4.25
C VAL A 15 7.61 -0.61 3.56
N PHE A 16 8.09 -0.13 2.41
CA PHE A 16 7.47 0.97 1.65
C PHE A 16 7.23 0.57 0.20
N VAL A 17 5.96 0.57 -0.19
CA VAL A 17 5.50 0.16 -1.52
C VAL A 17 4.64 1.25 -2.14
N GLU A 18 5.02 1.74 -3.30
CA GLU A 18 4.14 2.52 -4.17
C GLU A 18 3.37 1.58 -5.09
N VAL A 19 2.05 1.75 -5.14
CA VAL A 19 1.19 1.04 -6.08
C VAL A 19 0.83 1.98 -7.22
N THR A 20 1.22 1.61 -8.44
CA THR A 20 0.97 2.43 -9.62
C THR A 20 -0.49 2.36 -10.07
N GLY A 21 -0.94 3.39 -10.77
CA GLY A 21 -2.33 3.49 -11.23
C GLY A 21 -3.17 4.29 -10.25
N ALA A 22 -4.02 5.16 -10.79
CA ALA A 22 -4.85 6.01 -9.97
C ALA A 22 -6.07 5.23 -9.44
N ILE A 23 -6.34 5.35 -8.13
CA ILE A 23 -7.65 5.03 -7.58
C ILE A 23 -8.64 6.16 -7.88
N THR A 24 -9.93 5.89 -7.73
CA THR A 24 -10.95 6.93 -7.98
C THR A 24 -10.86 8.07 -6.95
N ASP A 25 -10.60 7.73 -5.69
CA ASP A 25 -10.46 8.65 -4.56
C ASP A 25 -9.76 7.96 -3.37
N GLY A 26 -9.55 8.69 -2.27
CA GLY A 26 -8.98 8.15 -1.02
C GLY A 26 -9.93 7.33 -0.14
N THR A 27 -11.03 6.78 -0.68
CA THR A 27 -11.91 5.93 0.13
C THR A 27 -11.30 4.56 0.39
N MET A 28 -11.58 4.02 1.58
CA MET A 28 -11.02 2.74 2.01
C MET A 28 -11.43 1.57 1.09
N GLY A 29 -12.64 1.60 0.53
CA GLY A 29 -13.12 0.53 -0.37
C GLY A 29 -12.33 0.44 -1.68
N GLU A 30 -11.98 1.58 -2.27
CA GLU A 30 -11.15 1.65 -3.47
C GLU A 30 -9.72 1.18 -3.17
N ALA A 31 -9.14 1.65 -2.06
CA ALA A 31 -7.81 1.22 -1.62
C ALA A 31 -7.74 -0.30 -1.38
N ILE A 32 -8.72 -0.87 -0.67
CA ILE A 32 -8.82 -2.32 -0.44
C ILE A 32 -8.91 -3.08 -1.77
N THR A 33 -9.67 -2.57 -2.73
CA THR A 33 -9.83 -3.23 -4.04
C THR A 33 -8.50 -3.28 -4.80
N VAL A 34 -7.76 -2.17 -4.82
CA VAL A 34 -6.44 -2.12 -5.46
C VAL A 34 -5.40 -2.96 -4.72
N LEU A 35 -5.35 -2.88 -3.39
CA LEU A 35 -4.35 -3.62 -2.61
C LEU A 35 -4.64 -5.13 -2.58
N ASN A 36 -5.90 -5.57 -2.61
CA ASN A 36 -6.24 -7.00 -2.78
C ASN A 36 -5.88 -7.56 -4.15
N ALA A 37 -5.63 -6.71 -5.14
CA ALA A 37 -5.11 -7.18 -6.42
C ALA A 37 -3.62 -7.54 -6.33
N LEU A 38 -2.91 -7.17 -5.26
CA LEU A 38 -1.51 -7.54 -5.05
C LEU A 38 -1.39 -8.96 -4.50
N ASP A 39 -0.31 -9.64 -4.87
CA ASP A 39 0.07 -10.88 -4.22
C ASP A 39 0.86 -10.55 -2.95
N THR A 40 0.29 -10.89 -1.79
CA THR A 40 0.88 -10.68 -0.47
C THR A 40 1.25 -11.99 0.23
N SER A 41 1.21 -13.13 -0.48
CA SER A 41 1.46 -14.46 0.08
C SER A 41 2.85 -14.65 0.70
N ALA A 42 3.80 -13.79 0.34
CA ALA A 42 5.16 -13.79 0.87
C ALA A 42 5.34 -12.92 2.13
N VAL A 43 4.35 -12.09 2.50
CA VAL A 43 4.42 -11.21 3.67
C VAL A 43 4.15 -12.03 4.93
N ALA A 44 5.13 -12.08 5.85
CA ALA A 44 4.97 -12.83 7.09
C ALA A 44 3.93 -12.18 8.03
N ILE A 45 3.27 -13.00 8.86
CA ILE A 45 2.40 -12.50 9.93
C ILE A 45 3.22 -11.61 10.87
N GLY A 46 2.66 -10.46 11.23
CA GLY A 46 3.29 -9.48 12.12
C GLY A 46 4.22 -8.50 11.41
N GLU A 47 4.38 -8.61 10.08
CA GLU A 47 5.03 -7.58 9.28
C GLU A 47 4.08 -6.40 9.03
N ASP A 48 4.67 -5.21 9.00
CA ASP A 48 4.01 -3.96 8.69
C ASP A 48 4.48 -3.45 7.32
N VAL A 49 3.53 -3.11 6.44
CA VAL A 49 3.81 -2.57 5.11
C VAL A 49 3.06 -1.25 4.94
N ILE A 50 3.77 -0.21 4.48
CA ILE A 50 3.15 1.07 4.12
C ILE A 50 3.00 1.14 2.61
N PHE A 51 1.74 1.26 2.17
CA PHE A 51 1.37 1.47 0.77
C PHE A 51 1.15 2.95 0.48
N PHE A 52 1.73 3.43 -0.61
CA PHE A 52 1.37 4.68 -1.25
C PHE A 52 0.50 4.40 -2.49
N VAL A 53 -0.70 4.98 -2.52
CA VAL A 53 -1.62 4.99 -3.67
C VAL A 53 -2.06 6.43 -3.93
N ASN A 54 -2.42 6.76 -5.16
CA ASN A 54 -2.84 8.12 -5.51
C ASN A 54 -4.15 8.13 -6.30
N ASP A 55 -4.90 9.24 -6.25
CA ASP A 55 -6.12 9.45 -7.05
C ASP A 55 -5.86 10.27 -8.34
N GLY A 56 -4.59 10.42 -8.73
CA GLY A 56 -4.15 11.33 -9.78
C GLY A 56 -4.02 12.80 -9.36
N THR A 57 -4.37 13.16 -8.12
CA THR A 57 -4.19 14.50 -7.54
C THR A 57 -3.45 14.46 -6.19
N ASN A 58 -3.84 13.54 -5.31
CA ASN A 58 -3.34 13.38 -3.96
C ASN A 58 -2.84 11.96 -3.73
N GLY A 59 -1.90 11.83 -2.81
CA GLY A 59 -1.34 10.57 -2.36
C GLY A 59 -1.95 10.17 -1.03
N TYR A 60 -2.07 8.88 -0.80
CA TYR A 60 -2.65 8.29 0.39
C TYR A 60 -1.71 7.19 0.89
N LEU A 61 -1.41 7.25 2.19
CA LEU A 61 -0.57 6.29 2.89
C LEU A 61 -1.45 5.35 3.70
N TYR A 62 -1.37 4.07 3.39
CA TYR A 62 -2.09 3.03 4.13
C TYR A 62 -1.09 2.10 4.81
N LEU A 63 -1.29 1.85 6.10
CA LEU A 63 -0.58 0.84 6.86
C LEU A 63 -1.36 -0.47 6.79
N LEU A 64 -0.73 -1.51 6.26
CA LEU A 64 -1.14 -2.90 6.41
C LEU A 64 -0.36 -3.50 7.59
N THR A 65 -1.07 -4.02 8.57
CA THR A 65 -0.49 -4.89 9.59
C THR A 65 -1.00 -6.30 9.35
N GLN A 66 -0.14 -7.23 8.92
CA GLN A 66 -0.63 -8.57 8.62
C GLN A 66 -0.92 -9.36 9.90
N VAL A 67 -2.21 -9.58 10.15
CA VAL A 67 -2.70 -10.30 11.35
C VAL A 67 -3.17 -11.72 11.04
N SER A 68 -3.13 -12.16 9.77
CA SER A 68 -3.58 -13.50 9.38
C SER A 68 -2.72 -14.14 8.29
N THR A 69 -2.88 -15.45 8.08
CA THR A 69 -2.27 -16.18 6.95
C THR A 69 -3.09 -16.10 5.67
N ALA A 70 -4.15 -15.28 5.62
CA ALA A 70 -4.96 -15.14 4.41
C ALA A 70 -4.24 -14.21 3.42
N ASP A 71 -4.16 -14.62 2.16
CA ASP A 71 -3.55 -13.84 1.06
C ASP A 71 -4.43 -12.65 0.61
N THR A 72 -5.45 -12.30 1.39
CA THR A 72 -6.38 -11.19 1.13
C THR A 72 -6.30 -10.16 2.24
N ILE A 73 -6.18 -8.90 1.87
CA ILE A 73 -6.21 -7.75 2.78
C ILE A 73 -7.66 -7.49 3.18
N ALA A 74 -8.01 -7.76 4.44
CA ALA A 74 -9.31 -7.37 4.95
C ALA A 74 -9.32 -5.89 5.35
N ALA A 75 -10.50 -5.27 5.34
CA ALA A 75 -10.66 -3.86 5.70
C ALA A 75 -10.14 -3.52 7.10
N GLN A 76 -10.18 -4.50 8.02
CA GLN A 76 -9.71 -4.37 9.39
C GLN A 76 -8.18 -4.40 9.52
N ASP A 77 -7.47 -4.88 8.49
CA ASP A 77 -6.01 -5.02 8.48
C ASP A 77 -5.34 -3.76 7.90
N LEU A 78 -6.15 -2.86 7.31
CA LEU A 78 -5.70 -1.69 6.57
C LEU A 78 -6.15 -0.40 7.27
N THR A 79 -5.19 0.49 7.56
CA THR A 79 -5.44 1.79 8.19
C THR A 79 -4.92 2.92 7.32
N LEU A 80 -5.75 3.93 7.04
CA LEU A 80 -5.28 5.18 6.43
C LEU A 80 -4.49 5.96 7.47
N ILE A 81 -3.20 6.17 7.22
CA ILE A 81 -2.29 6.86 8.15
C ILE A 81 -1.92 8.28 7.69
N GLY A 82 -2.23 8.64 6.44
CA GLY A 82 -2.03 10.01 5.97
C GLY A 82 -2.48 10.25 4.54
N GLN A 83 -2.71 11.52 4.24
CA GLN A 83 -2.87 12.05 2.88
C GLN A 83 -1.75 13.04 2.62
N VAL A 84 -1.13 12.96 1.45
CA VAL A 84 -0.14 13.89 0.95
C VAL A 84 -0.75 14.67 -0.21
N THR A 85 -1.22 15.89 0.07
CA THR A 85 -1.93 16.73 -0.90
C THR A 85 -1.03 17.14 -2.06
N GLY A 86 -1.50 16.97 -3.29
CA GLY A 86 -0.77 17.39 -4.49
C GLY A 86 0.41 16.50 -4.89
N VAL A 87 0.55 15.32 -4.27
CA VAL A 87 1.62 14.36 -4.55
C VAL A 87 1.02 13.10 -5.15
N THR A 88 1.47 12.69 -6.33
CA THR A 88 0.92 11.53 -7.05
C THR A 88 1.90 10.38 -7.21
N ASN A 89 3.15 10.58 -6.83
CA ASN A 89 4.18 9.57 -6.83
C ASN A 89 5.14 9.78 -5.67
N VAL A 90 5.92 8.75 -5.37
CA VAL A 90 7.01 8.77 -4.41
C VAL A 90 8.27 8.20 -5.07
N ALA A 91 9.43 8.64 -4.62
CA ALA A 91 10.73 8.21 -5.14
C ALA A 91 11.67 7.76 -4.01
N ASP A 92 12.75 7.08 -4.39
CA ASP A 92 13.82 6.75 -3.45
C ASP A 92 14.36 8.02 -2.78
N GLY A 93 14.28 8.04 -1.45
CA GLY A 93 14.68 9.18 -0.62
C GLY A 93 13.52 9.98 -0.03
N ASP A 94 12.27 9.78 -0.50
CA ASP A 94 11.09 10.46 0.08
C ASP A 94 10.70 9.91 1.45
N PHE A 95 10.98 8.62 1.68
CA PHE A 95 10.82 7.98 2.98
C PHE A 95 12.17 7.73 3.65
N VAL A 96 12.25 8.05 4.93
CA VAL A 96 13.40 7.71 5.78
C VAL A 96 13.20 6.29 6.31
N ALA A 97 14.10 5.39 5.96
CA ALA A 97 14.23 4.08 6.59
C ALA A 97 15.45 4.10 7.52
N PHE A 98 15.30 3.58 8.74
CA PHE A 98 16.36 3.46 9.76
C PHE A 98 16.87 2.03 9.88
#